data_AF-A0A401Q8P0-F1
#
_entry.id   AF-A0A401Q8P0-F1
#
_cell.length_a   1.000
_cell.length_b   1.000
_cell.length_c   1.000
_cell.angle_alpha   90.00
_cell.angle_beta   90.00
_cell.angle_gamma   90.00
#
_symmetry.space_group_name_H-M   'P 1'
#
loop_
_entity.id
_entity.type
_entity.pdbx_description
1 polymer ?
#
loop_
_entity_poly.entity_id
_entity_poly.type
_entity_poly.pdbx_seq_one_letter_code
_entity_poly.pdbx_strand_id
1 'polypeptide(L)'
;MVGETSGGCILAAYVRDESGKYIPASQRPDGTWRKPRRVREGYVPQEEVPVYENKFVKFFKSKPDLPPGLNPDESAKSKQQQSKPDGELAGLSKSAKRNLKRKEKRKQQQECDGTAEADELSQTLQKTTIGGSSGSSPNSQAAALQGDHDGVEKAKKVKNLKKKLRQINELQQKLDSGEIKEATKEQLEKLSRRELLVEELEGLELGL
;
A
#
# COMPACT_ATOMS: atom_id res chain seq x y z
N MET A 1 -3.52 40.19 42.01
CA MET A 1 -3.17 40.46 40.59
C MET A 1 -2.99 39.12 39.90
N VAL A 2 -3.99 38.73 39.12
CA VAL A 2 -4.02 37.51 38.32
C VAL A 2 -3.08 37.70 37.13
N GLY A 3 -1.95 36.99 37.15
CA GLY A 3 -1.05 36.91 36.00
C GLY A 3 -1.44 35.69 35.19
N GLU A 4 -2.28 35.88 34.17
CA GLU A 4 -2.45 34.95 33.06
C GLU A 4 -1.09 34.75 32.38
N THR A 5 -0.34 33.71 32.78
CA THR A 5 0.78 33.24 31.97
C THR A 5 0.20 32.49 30.80
N SER A 6 0.11 33.22 29.70
CA SER A 6 -0.15 32.71 28.36
C SER A 6 0.52 31.35 28.15
N GLY A 7 -0.26 30.41 27.60
CA GLY A 7 0.26 29.20 26.99
C GLY A 7 1.16 29.58 25.82
N GLY A 8 2.40 29.94 26.14
CA GLY A 8 3.40 30.45 25.21
C GLY A 8 3.91 29.32 24.34
N CYS A 9 3.33 29.23 23.14
CA CYS A 9 3.96 28.86 21.88
C CYS A 9 5.30 28.12 21.98
N ILE A 10 5.24 26.79 21.86
CA ILE A 10 6.34 25.89 21.46
C ILE A 10 6.78 26.14 20.00
N LEU A 11 7.05 27.39 19.62
CA LEU A 11 7.33 27.75 18.22
C LEU A 11 8.81 27.77 17.83
N ALA A 12 9.74 27.53 18.77
CA ALA A 12 11.14 27.30 18.42
C ALA A 12 11.74 26.20 19.29
N ALA A 13 11.70 24.96 18.79
CA ALA A 13 12.37 23.82 19.44
C ALA A 13 13.89 24.02 19.56
N TYR A 14 14.47 24.93 18.76
CA TYR A 14 15.90 25.11 18.62
C TYR A 14 16.32 26.56 18.36
N VAL A 15 17.40 26.98 19.01
CA VAL A 15 18.11 28.25 18.81
C VAL A 15 19.51 27.95 18.22
N ARG A 16 20.07 28.88 17.43
CA ARG A 16 21.40 28.76 16.83
C ARG A 16 22.32 29.85 17.36
N ASP A 17 23.46 29.45 17.92
CA ASP A 17 24.57 30.34 18.31
C ASP A 17 25.78 30.08 17.37
N GLU A 18 26.87 30.81 17.61
CA GLU A 18 28.18 30.66 16.93
C GLU A 18 28.75 29.24 17.01
N SER A 19 28.40 28.49 18.05
CA SER A 19 28.84 27.10 18.28
C SER A 19 27.84 26.03 17.83
N GLY A 20 26.73 26.39 17.17
CA GLY A 20 25.75 25.45 16.62
C GLY A 20 24.34 25.50 17.23
N LYS A 21 23.55 24.44 16.99
CA LYS A 21 22.11 24.32 17.35
C LYS A 21 21.96 23.87 18.81
N TYR A 22 21.05 24.48 19.59
CA TYR A 22 20.76 24.09 20.98
C TYR A 22 19.29 24.32 21.36
N ILE A 23 18.83 23.62 22.40
CA ILE A 23 17.53 23.81 23.05
C ILE A 23 17.72 24.86 24.15
N PRO A 24 16.96 25.98 24.13
CA PRO A 24 17.13 27.04 25.11
C PRO A 24 16.70 26.62 26.52
N ALA A 25 17.11 27.41 27.52
CA ALA A 25 16.67 27.19 28.89
C ALA A 25 15.14 27.33 29.00
N SER A 26 14.49 26.46 29.79
CA SER A 26 13.04 26.51 29.98
C SER A 26 12.67 26.54 31.46
N GLN A 27 11.66 27.33 31.80
CA GLN A 27 11.16 27.42 33.16
C GLN A 27 10.25 26.22 33.49
N ARG A 28 10.37 25.70 34.71
CA ARG A 28 9.46 24.70 35.27
C ARG A 28 8.21 25.38 35.86
N PRO A 29 7.12 24.64 36.06
CA PRO A 29 5.96 25.17 36.79
C PRO A 29 6.28 25.62 38.23
N ASP A 30 7.33 25.06 38.85
CA ASP A 30 7.83 25.46 40.18
C ASP A 30 8.73 26.72 40.15
N GLY A 31 8.93 27.32 38.98
CA GLY A 31 9.76 28.51 38.77
C GLY A 31 11.26 28.25 38.59
N THR A 32 11.74 27.03 38.85
CA THR A 32 13.14 26.66 38.62
C THR A 32 13.45 26.53 37.13
N TRP A 33 14.70 26.75 36.73
CA TRP A 33 15.11 26.72 35.32
C TRP A 33 15.75 25.38 34.95
N ARG A 34 15.38 24.87 33.77
CA ARG A 34 16.12 23.80 33.08
C ARG A 34 17.26 24.42 32.30
N LYS A 35 18.47 23.86 32.48
CA LYS A 35 19.66 24.27 31.74
C LYS A 35 19.49 24.08 30.21
N PRO A 36 20.09 24.95 29.39
CA PRO A 36 20.11 24.77 27.94
C PRO A 36 20.89 23.51 27.55
N ARG A 37 20.55 22.92 26.40
CA ARG A 37 21.14 21.65 25.91
C ARG A 37 21.58 21.79 24.46
N ARG A 38 22.86 21.53 24.18
CA ARG A 38 23.39 21.51 22.81
C ARG A 38 22.88 20.30 22.03
N VAL A 39 22.59 20.51 20.74
CA VAL A 39 22.13 19.48 19.81
C VAL A 39 23.30 19.16 18.89
N ARG A 40 23.50 17.86 18.61
CA ARG A 40 24.59 17.41 17.74
C ARG A 40 24.38 17.92 16.32
N GLU A 41 25.46 18.38 15.70
CA GLU A 41 25.45 18.84 14.31
C GLU A 41 24.97 17.72 13.37
N GLY A 42 24.04 18.05 12.47
CA GLY A 42 23.40 17.10 11.55
C GLY A 42 22.29 16.25 12.16
N TYR A 43 21.99 16.34 13.46
CA TYR A 43 20.86 15.64 14.05
C TYR A 43 19.54 16.34 13.72
N VAL A 44 18.66 15.61 13.04
CA VAL A 44 17.29 16.03 12.69
C VAL A 44 16.31 15.08 13.39
N PRO A 45 15.46 15.55 14.31
CA PRO A 45 14.43 14.74 14.94
C PRO A 45 13.48 14.13 13.91
N GLN A 46 12.95 12.95 14.21
CA GLN A 46 12.04 12.22 13.33
C GLN A 46 10.77 13.03 12.96
N GLU A 47 10.34 13.95 13.83
CA GLU A 47 9.21 14.85 13.57
C GLU A 47 9.52 15.89 12.46
N GLU A 48 10.78 16.29 12.34
CA GLU A 48 11.25 17.22 11.30
C GLU A 48 11.65 16.49 10.00
N VAL A 49 11.88 15.17 10.05
CA VAL A 49 12.21 14.37 8.87
C VAL A 49 10.99 14.32 7.94
N PRO A 50 11.08 14.87 6.70
CA PRO A 50 9.95 14.89 5.79
C PRO A 50 9.50 13.47 5.43
N VAL A 51 8.20 13.21 5.59
CA VAL A 51 7.60 11.96 5.12
C VAL A 51 7.73 11.90 3.60
N TYR A 52 8.18 10.75 3.09
CA TYR A 52 8.34 10.57 1.65
C TYR A 52 6.99 10.67 0.93
N GLU A 53 6.92 11.53 -0.07
CA GLU A 53 5.79 11.60 -1.00
C GLU A 53 6.25 11.23 -2.42
N ASN A 54 5.51 10.32 -3.05
CA ASN A 54 5.77 9.89 -4.42
C ASN A 54 5.67 11.08 -5.39
N LYS A 55 6.51 11.10 -6.44
CA LYS A 55 6.51 12.09 -7.52
C LYS A 55 5.11 12.39 -8.06
N PHE A 56 4.30 11.34 -8.26
CA PHE A 56 2.92 11.51 -8.73
C PHE A 56 2.01 12.18 -7.69
N VAL A 57 2.18 11.87 -6.41
CA VAL A 57 1.39 12.49 -5.32
C VAL A 57 1.70 13.98 -5.24
N LYS A 58 2.99 14.37 -5.33
CA LYS A 58 3.39 15.77 -5.41
C LYS A 58 2.80 16.47 -6.64
N PHE A 59 2.90 15.84 -7.82
CA PHE A 59 2.35 16.37 -9.06
C PHE A 59 0.84 16.56 -9.01
N PHE A 60 0.08 15.64 -8.39
CA PHE A 60 -1.36 15.79 -8.25
C PHE A 60 -1.74 16.87 -7.24
N LYS A 61 -1.03 16.98 -6.11
CA LYS A 61 -1.23 18.04 -5.12
C LYS A 61 -0.88 19.44 -5.65
N SER A 62 0.09 19.54 -6.57
CA SER A 62 0.49 20.81 -7.16
C SER A 62 -0.39 21.25 -8.33
N LYS A 63 -1.29 20.39 -8.83
CA LYS A 63 -2.25 20.80 -9.85
C LYS A 63 -3.29 21.74 -9.22
N PRO A 64 -3.69 22.82 -9.91
CA PRO A 64 -4.84 23.59 -9.48
C PRO A 64 -6.06 22.66 -9.42
N ASP A 65 -6.72 22.59 -8.26
CA ASP A 65 -7.95 21.80 -8.06
C ASP A 65 -9.08 22.30 -8.96
N LEU A 66 -9.03 23.60 -9.29
CA LEU A 66 -10.06 24.29 -10.05
C LEU A 66 -9.60 24.53 -11.49
N PRO A 67 -10.52 24.39 -12.46
CA PRO A 67 -10.25 24.78 -13.83
C PRO A 67 -9.97 26.30 -13.89
N PRO A 68 -9.15 26.74 -14.86
CA PRO A 68 -8.89 28.16 -15.08
C PRO A 68 -10.21 28.93 -15.22
N GLY A 69 -10.39 29.99 -14.42
CA GLY A 69 -11.58 30.85 -14.45
C GLY A 69 -12.60 30.63 -13.31
N LEU A 70 -12.44 29.61 -12.46
CA LEU A 70 -13.28 29.42 -11.28
C LEU A 70 -12.53 29.85 -10.00
N ASN A 71 -13.04 30.88 -9.31
CA ASN A 71 -12.46 31.34 -8.05
C ASN A 71 -12.71 30.33 -6.92
N PRO A 72 -11.73 30.08 -6.03
CA PRO A 72 -11.84 29.09 -4.97
C PRO A 72 -13.01 29.37 -4.01
N ASP A 73 -13.36 30.64 -3.78
CA ASP A 73 -14.42 31.04 -2.87
C ASP A 73 -15.83 30.63 -3.34
N GLU A 74 -16.08 30.63 -4.64
CA GLU A 74 -17.38 30.20 -5.22
C GLU A 74 -17.53 28.66 -5.19
N SER A 75 -16.40 27.95 -5.28
CA SER A 75 -16.36 26.49 -5.15
C SER A 75 -16.52 26.00 -3.71
N ALA A 76 -15.99 26.76 -2.74
CA ALA A 76 -16.16 26.48 -1.33
C ALA A 76 -17.62 26.72 -0.88
N LYS A 77 -18.25 27.80 -1.36
CA LYS A 77 -19.67 28.08 -1.12
C LYS A 77 -20.59 27.02 -1.73
N SER A 78 -20.29 26.55 -2.95
CA SER A 78 -21.08 25.48 -3.59
C SER A 78 -20.88 24.11 -2.93
N LYS A 79 -19.66 23.77 -2.46
CA LYS A 79 -19.43 22.58 -1.61
C LYS A 79 -20.15 22.67 -0.26
N GLN A 80 -20.22 23.85 0.36
CA GLN A 80 -20.96 24.05 1.62
C GLN A 80 -22.49 24.00 1.42
N GLN A 81 -23.01 24.49 0.30
CA GLN A 81 -24.45 24.44 -0.02
C GLN A 81 -24.94 23.06 -0.49
N GLN A 82 -24.03 22.15 -0.86
CA GLN A 82 -24.34 20.75 -1.16
C GLN A 82 -24.31 19.83 0.07
N SER A 83 -24.17 20.37 1.28
CA SER A 83 -24.24 19.62 2.53
C SER A 83 -25.66 19.47 3.11
N LYS A 84 -26.71 19.71 2.31
CA LYS A 84 -28.06 19.25 2.65
C LYS A 84 -28.18 17.75 2.32
N PRO A 85 -28.59 16.90 3.27
CA PRO A 85 -28.56 15.44 3.14
C PRO A 85 -29.83 14.95 2.44
N ASP A 86 -30.03 15.30 1.17
CA ASP A 86 -31.10 14.70 0.37
C ASP A 86 -30.56 14.26 -0.97
N GLY A 87 -30.21 12.96 -1.03
CA GLY A 87 -29.94 12.23 -2.27
C GLY A 87 -28.47 11.91 -2.52
N GLU A 88 -27.90 10.96 -1.77
CA GLU A 88 -26.57 10.35 -1.97
C GLU A 88 -26.38 9.75 -3.40
N LEU A 89 -27.44 9.69 -4.19
CA LEU A 89 -27.42 9.21 -5.57
C LEU A 89 -27.47 10.34 -6.62
N ALA A 90 -27.60 11.61 -6.28
CA ALA A 90 -27.82 12.66 -7.30
C ALA A 90 -26.53 13.11 -8.02
N GLY A 91 -25.36 13.01 -7.39
CA GLY A 91 -24.08 13.49 -7.94
C GLY A 91 -23.17 12.44 -8.59
N LEU A 92 -23.52 11.15 -8.50
CA LEU A 92 -22.65 10.06 -8.95
C LEU A 92 -23.03 9.58 -10.35
N SER A 93 -22.02 9.43 -11.23
CA SER A 93 -22.19 8.86 -12.58
C SER A 93 -22.93 7.52 -12.52
N LYS A 94 -23.71 7.19 -13.55
CA LYS A 94 -24.47 5.92 -13.66
C LYS A 94 -23.61 4.68 -13.33
N SER A 95 -22.31 4.73 -13.63
CA SER A 95 -21.35 3.66 -13.31
C SER A 95 -21.01 3.55 -11.82
N ALA A 96 -20.88 4.68 -11.12
CA ALA A 96 -20.57 4.71 -9.69
C ALA A 96 -21.71 4.14 -8.84
N LYS A 97 -22.97 4.42 -9.20
CA LYS A 97 -24.16 3.82 -8.54
C LYS A 97 -24.19 2.30 -8.67
N ARG A 98 -23.85 1.78 -9.86
CA ARG A 98 -23.79 0.33 -10.12
C ARG A 98 -22.68 -0.35 -9.34
N ASN A 99 -21.52 0.31 -9.18
CA ASN A 99 -20.40 -0.23 -8.41
C ASN A 99 -20.66 -0.24 -6.91
N LEU A 100 -21.31 0.78 -6.36
CA LEU A 100 -21.74 0.80 -4.95
C LEU A 100 -22.71 -0.34 -4.65
N LYS A 101 -23.75 -0.52 -5.48
CA LYS A 101 -24.71 -1.62 -5.33
C LYS A 101 -24.04 -3.01 -5.42
N ARG A 102 -23.00 -3.14 -6.26
CA ARG A 102 -22.22 -4.38 -6.35
C ARG A 102 -21.32 -4.61 -5.14
N LYS A 103 -20.74 -3.55 -4.58
CA LYS A 103 -19.91 -3.59 -3.36
C LYS A 103 -20.74 -3.94 -2.14
N GLU A 104 -21.93 -3.37 -2.03
CA GLU A 104 -22.88 -3.61 -0.94
C GLU A 104 -23.44 -5.04 -0.98
N LYS A 105 -23.81 -5.55 -2.17
CA LYS A 105 -24.20 -6.96 -2.34
C LYS A 105 -23.07 -7.94 -1.98
N ARG A 106 -21.82 -7.61 -2.30
CA ARG A 106 -20.65 -8.43 -1.95
C ARG A 106 -20.35 -8.39 -0.45
N LYS A 107 -20.62 -7.26 0.22
CA LYS A 107 -20.47 -7.14 1.68
C LYS A 107 -21.53 -7.95 2.44
N GLN A 108 -22.78 -7.91 1.99
CA GLN A 108 -23.84 -8.75 2.56
C GLN A 108 -23.58 -10.25 2.33
N GLN A 109 -23.01 -10.63 1.18
CA GLN A 109 -22.57 -12.01 0.94
C GLN A 109 -21.37 -12.44 1.81
N GLN A 110 -20.50 -11.51 2.21
CA GLN A 110 -19.40 -11.80 3.12
C GLN A 110 -19.85 -11.92 4.59
N GLU A 111 -20.89 -11.20 5.00
CA GLU A 111 -21.44 -11.27 6.36
C GLU A 111 -22.28 -12.53 6.62
N CYS A 112 -22.88 -13.15 5.58
CA CYS A 112 -23.63 -14.41 5.75
C CYS A 112 -22.76 -15.68 5.68
N ASP A 113 -21.59 -15.66 5.03
CA ASP A 113 -20.66 -16.81 4.93
C ASP A 113 -19.49 -16.73 5.93
N GLY A 114 -19.16 -15.55 6.45
CA GLY A 114 -17.92 -15.31 7.21
C GLY A 114 -17.96 -15.66 8.70
N THR A 115 -19.10 -16.06 9.25
CA THR A 115 -19.22 -16.33 10.70
C THR A 115 -18.84 -17.75 11.08
N ALA A 116 -19.08 -18.74 10.20
CA ALA A 116 -18.71 -20.14 10.47
C ALA A 116 -17.20 -20.39 10.28
N GLU A 117 -16.60 -19.86 9.22
CA GLU A 117 -15.18 -20.06 8.89
C GLU A 117 -14.23 -19.31 9.84
N ALA A 118 -14.63 -18.13 10.33
CA ALA A 118 -13.81 -17.34 11.25
C ALA A 118 -13.75 -17.98 12.65
N ASP A 119 -14.83 -18.62 13.11
CA ASP A 119 -14.83 -19.35 14.38
C ASP A 119 -14.01 -20.65 14.29
N GLU A 120 -14.03 -21.35 13.15
CA GLU A 120 -13.18 -22.53 12.93
C GLU A 120 -11.68 -22.17 12.90
N LEU A 121 -11.31 -21.07 12.21
CA LEU A 121 -9.93 -20.58 12.19
C LEU A 121 -9.45 -20.08 13.56
N SER A 122 -10.34 -19.49 14.37
CA SER A 122 -10.01 -19.04 15.72
C SER A 122 -9.80 -20.23 16.67
N GLN A 123 -10.63 -21.27 16.56
CA GLN A 123 -10.48 -22.49 17.36
C GLN A 123 -9.22 -23.28 17.00
N THR A 124 -8.82 -23.32 15.73
CA THR A 124 -7.57 -23.99 15.31
C THR A 124 -6.32 -23.27 15.82
N LEU A 125 -6.29 -21.94 15.80
CA LEU A 125 -5.18 -21.14 16.35
C LEU A 125 -5.08 -21.24 17.88
N GLN A 126 -6.20 -21.35 18.59
CA GLN A 126 -6.21 -21.57 20.03
C GLN A 126 -5.71 -22.97 20.43
N LYS A 127 -5.91 -23.98 19.57
CA LYS A 127 -5.52 -25.37 19.82
C LYS A 127 -4.04 -25.65 19.54
N THR A 128 -3.33 -24.75 18.86
CA THR A 128 -1.88 -24.84 18.66
C THR A 128 -1.12 -24.17 19.81
N THR A 129 -0.90 -24.91 20.89
CA THR A 129 0.02 -24.51 21.97
C THR A 129 1.44 -24.91 21.61
N ILE A 130 2.37 -23.95 21.57
CA ILE A 130 3.80 -24.18 21.32
C ILE A 130 4.44 -24.72 22.61
N GLY A 131 4.43 -26.05 22.77
CA GLY A 131 5.21 -26.77 23.78
C GLY A 131 6.43 -27.41 23.10
N GLY A 132 7.64 -27.08 23.59
CA GLY A 132 8.87 -27.70 23.12
C GLY A 132 8.99 -29.18 23.51
N SER A 133 9.91 -29.87 22.81
CA SER A 133 10.44 -31.22 23.03
C SER A 133 9.74 -32.40 22.35
N SER A 134 10.46 -32.92 21.33
CA SER A 134 10.62 -34.32 20.90
C SER A 134 9.42 -35.18 20.47
N GLY A 135 9.52 -35.68 19.23
CA GLY A 135 9.29 -37.11 18.97
C GLY A 135 8.16 -37.47 18.00
N SER A 136 8.57 -38.00 16.84
CA SER A 136 7.86 -38.97 15.97
C SER A 136 6.55 -38.60 15.26
N SER A 137 6.64 -38.56 13.93
CA SER A 137 5.61 -39.06 12.97
C SER A 137 5.27 -40.54 13.24
N PRO A 138 4.09 -41.11 12.85
CA PRO A 138 3.47 -40.88 11.53
C PRO A 138 1.92 -40.95 11.40
N ASN A 139 1.48 -40.53 10.20
CA ASN A 139 0.45 -41.14 9.35
C ASN A 139 -0.99 -40.57 9.30
N SER A 140 -1.37 -40.24 8.05
CA SER A 140 -2.67 -40.43 7.38
C SER A 140 -3.95 -39.77 7.89
N GLN A 141 -4.42 -38.79 7.11
CA GLN A 141 -5.79 -38.62 6.55
C GLN A 141 -6.23 -37.15 6.59
N ALA A 142 -6.09 -36.46 5.44
CA ALA A 142 -6.91 -35.30 5.06
C ALA A 142 -6.65 -34.95 3.58
N ALA A 143 -6.89 -35.89 2.68
CA ALA A 143 -7.05 -35.60 1.26
C ALA A 143 -8.55 -35.43 0.99
N ALA A 144 -9.06 -34.18 0.97
CA ALA A 144 -10.38 -33.89 0.39
C ALA A 144 -10.73 -32.41 0.13
N LEU A 145 -10.03 -31.40 0.66
CA LEU A 145 -10.51 -30.00 0.56
C LEU A 145 -9.54 -28.98 -0.07
N GLN A 146 -8.43 -29.42 -0.66
CA GLN A 146 -7.43 -28.53 -1.30
C GLN A 146 -7.59 -28.36 -2.83
N GLY A 147 -8.68 -28.86 -3.43
CA GLY A 147 -8.81 -28.92 -4.90
C GLY A 147 -9.01 -27.57 -5.60
N ASP A 148 -9.68 -26.61 -4.96
CA ASP A 148 -10.10 -25.37 -5.65
C ASP A 148 -9.00 -24.29 -5.63
N HIS A 149 -8.28 -24.15 -4.50
CA HIS A 149 -7.22 -23.14 -4.39
C HIS A 149 -6.03 -23.45 -5.30
N ASP A 150 -5.61 -24.70 -5.39
CA ASP A 150 -4.52 -25.13 -6.28
C ASP A 150 -4.88 -24.96 -7.77
N GLY A 151 -6.13 -25.21 -8.16
CA GLY A 151 -6.60 -24.97 -9.53
C GLY A 151 -6.54 -23.50 -9.92
N VAL A 152 -6.97 -22.60 -9.02
CA VAL A 152 -6.93 -21.14 -9.24
C VAL A 152 -5.48 -20.63 -9.33
N GLU A 153 -4.57 -21.13 -8.49
CA GLU A 153 -3.16 -20.75 -8.52
C GLU A 153 -2.44 -21.29 -9.77
N LYS A 154 -2.73 -22.53 -10.19
CA LYS A 154 -2.23 -23.10 -11.46
C LYS A 154 -2.71 -22.28 -12.66
N ALA A 155 -3.99 -21.93 -12.72
CA ALA A 155 -4.55 -21.12 -13.81
C ALA A 155 -3.91 -19.73 -13.90
N LYS A 156 -3.57 -19.10 -12.77
CA LYS A 156 -2.82 -17.83 -12.74
C LYS A 156 -1.39 -18.02 -13.26
N LYS A 157 -0.70 -19.08 -12.83
CA LYS A 157 0.65 -19.42 -13.29
C LYS A 157 0.69 -19.67 -14.80
N VAL A 158 -0.24 -20.47 -15.34
CA VAL A 158 -0.38 -20.70 -16.80
C VAL A 158 -0.57 -19.38 -17.55
N LYS A 159 -1.46 -18.50 -17.08
CA LYS A 159 -1.67 -17.17 -17.70
C LYS A 159 -0.41 -16.30 -17.66
N ASN A 160 0.37 -16.37 -16.58
CA ASN A 160 1.63 -15.62 -16.45
C ASN A 160 2.72 -16.16 -17.37
N LEU A 161 2.89 -17.49 -17.45
CA LEU A 161 3.83 -18.13 -18.38
C LEU A 161 3.47 -17.81 -19.84
N LYS A 162 2.18 -17.90 -20.21
CA LYS A 162 1.68 -17.49 -21.54
C LYS A 162 1.96 -16.01 -21.86
N LYS A 163 1.98 -15.12 -20.87
CA LYS A 163 2.36 -13.71 -21.07
C LYS A 163 3.86 -13.57 -21.30
N LYS A 164 4.69 -14.26 -20.51
CA LYS A 164 6.16 -14.26 -20.68
C LYS A 164 6.55 -14.79 -22.06
N LEU A 165 5.96 -15.91 -22.49
CA LEU A 165 6.22 -16.47 -23.83
C LEU A 165 5.82 -15.51 -24.97
N ARG A 166 4.72 -14.76 -24.82
CA ARG A 166 4.35 -13.72 -25.80
C ARG A 166 5.37 -12.60 -25.89
N GLN A 167 5.85 -12.10 -24.74
CA GLN A 167 6.90 -11.06 -24.71
C GLN A 167 8.21 -11.56 -25.32
N ILE A 168 8.60 -12.80 -25.03
CA ILE A 168 9.80 -13.42 -25.60
C ILE A 168 9.66 -13.60 -27.12
N ASN A 169 8.48 -14.03 -27.61
CA ASN A 169 8.18 -14.08 -29.04
C ASN A 169 8.27 -12.71 -29.72
N GLU A 170 7.74 -11.66 -29.10
CA GLU A 170 7.83 -10.30 -29.63
C GLU A 170 9.28 -9.80 -29.66
N LEU A 171 10.08 -10.13 -28.63
CA LEU A 171 11.52 -9.83 -28.61
C LEU A 171 12.25 -10.58 -29.74
N GLN A 172 11.95 -11.86 -29.96
CA GLN A 172 12.51 -12.63 -31.08
C GLN A 172 12.13 -12.01 -32.42
N GLN A 173 10.86 -11.66 -32.62
CA GLN A 173 10.38 -11.04 -33.85
C GLN A 173 11.05 -9.67 -34.12
N LYS A 174 11.35 -8.89 -33.07
CA LYS A 174 12.08 -7.61 -33.18
C LYS A 174 13.56 -7.80 -33.54
N LEU A 175 14.16 -8.91 -33.13
CA LEU A 175 15.52 -9.29 -33.55
C LEU A 175 15.51 -9.78 -35.00
N ASP A 176 14.57 -10.65 -35.37
CA ASP A 176 14.45 -11.21 -36.73
C ASP A 176 14.09 -10.14 -37.77
N SER A 177 13.26 -9.17 -37.40
CA SER A 177 12.94 -8.00 -38.24
C SER A 177 14.07 -6.97 -38.30
N GLY A 178 15.13 -7.13 -37.50
CA GLY A 178 16.28 -6.23 -37.48
C GLY A 178 16.00 -4.87 -36.84
N GLU A 179 14.86 -4.69 -36.16
CA GLU A 179 14.54 -3.47 -35.41
C GLU A 179 15.50 -3.30 -34.20
N ILE A 180 15.89 -4.43 -33.59
CA ILE A 180 16.93 -4.48 -32.55
C ILE A 180 18.20 -5.07 -33.18
N LYS A 181 19.20 -4.23 -33.41
CA LYS A 181 20.47 -4.62 -34.07
C LYS A 181 21.39 -5.46 -33.18
N GLU A 182 21.40 -5.20 -31.88
CA GLU A 182 22.20 -5.94 -30.91
C GLU A 182 21.34 -6.30 -29.70
N ALA A 183 21.14 -7.61 -29.47
CA ALA A 183 20.44 -8.09 -28.29
C ALA A 183 21.29 -7.82 -27.03
N THR A 184 20.70 -7.16 -26.04
CA THR A 184 21.35 -6.98 -24.73
C THR A 184 21.53 -8.34 -24.06
N LYS A 185 22.57 -8.51 -23.22
CA LYS A 185 22.83 -9.78 -22.48
C LYS A 185 21.58 -10.33 -21.78
N GLU A 186 20.81 -9.46 -21.13
CA GLU A 186 19.54 -9.80 -20.47
C GLU A 186 18.46 -10.29 -21.46
N GLN A 187 18.44 -9.79 -22.70
CA GLN A 187 17.50 -10.23 -23.73
C GLN A 187 17.86 -11.63 -24.25
N LEU A 188 19.16 -11.92 -24.42
CA LEU A 188 19.64 -13.25 -24.77
C LEU A 188 19.28 -14.29 -23.69
N GLU A 189 19.42 -13.92 -22.41
CA GLU A 189 18.99 -14.78 -21.29
C GLU A 189 17.47 -15.03 -21.29
N LYS A 190 16.66 -14.04 -21.68
CA LYS A 190 15.20 -14.23 -21.83
C LYS A 190 14.86 -15.19 -22.97
N LEU A 191 15.62 -15.15 -24.06
CA LEU A 191 15.45 -16.06 -25.20
C LEU A 191 15.91 -17.47 -24.87
N SER A 192 17.04 -17.64 -24.18
CA SER A 192 17.52 -18.97 -23.76
C SER A 192 16.57 -19.62 -22.74
N ARG A 193 15.96 -18.84 -21.84
CA ARG A 193 14.96 -19.34 -20.89
C ARG A 193 13.61 -19.68 -21.53
N ARG A 194 13.42 -19.41 -22.82
CA ARG A 194 12.15 -19.68 -23.53
C ARG A 194 11.72 -21.13 -23.39
N GLU A 195 12.62 -22.06 -23.67
CA GLU A 195 12.34 -23.51 -23.69
C GLU A 195 11.89 -24.00 -22.32
N LEU A 196 12.60 -23.59 -21.26
CA LEU A 196 12.22 -23.90 -19.87
C LEU A 196 10.83 -23.38 -19.49
N LEU A 197 10.43 -22.20 -20.00
CA LEU A 197 9.09 -21.65 -19.75
C LEU A 197 7.99 -22.38 -20.53
N VAL A 198 8.32 -23.00 -21.66
CA VAL A 198 7.40 -23.87 -22.41
C VAL A 198 7.21 -25.18 -21.66
N GLU A 199 8.29 -25.82 -21.24
CA GLU A 199 8.23 -27.06 -20.44
C GLU A 199 7.47 -26.86 -19.12
N GLU A 200 7.72 -25.75 -18.41
CA GLU A 200 6.98 -25.42 -17.19
C GLU A 200 5.48 -25.20 -17.47
N LEU A 201 5.14 -24.60 -18.61
CA LEU A 201 3.75 -24.40 -19.02
C LEU A 201 3.09 -25.74 -19.35
N GLU A 202 3.74 -26.59 -20.14
CA GLU A 202 3.24 -27.92 -20.51
C GLU A 202 3.03 -28.80 -19.26
N GLY A 203 3.96 -28.77 -18.30
CA GLY A 203 3.79 -29.47 -17.03
C GLY A 203 2.61 -28.97 -16.20
N LEU A 204 2.33 -27.67 -16.23
CA LEU A 204 1.16 -27.09 -15.57
C LEU A 204 -0.15 -27.34 -16.33
N GLU A 205 -0.11 -27.54 -17.65
CA GLU A 205 -1.28 -27.89 -18.47
C GLU A 205 -1.62 -29.38 -18.42
N LEU A 206 -0.62 -30.27 -18.29
CA LEU A 206 -0.83 -31.71 -18.12
C LEU A 206 -1.37 -32.07 -16.72
N GLY A 207 -1.06 -31.23 -15.72
CA GLY A 207 -1.51 -31.40 -14.33
C GLY A 207 -2.82 -30.67 -13.99
N LEU A 208 -3.62 -30.32 -15.00
CA LEU A 208 -4.89 -29.60 -14.94
C LEU A 208 -5.99 -30.45 -15.58
#